data_AF-A0A7X2PE44-F1
#
_entry.id   AF-A0A7X2PE44-F1
#
_cell.length_a   1.000
_cell.length_b   1.000
_cell.length_c   1.000
_cell.angle_alpha   90.00
_cell.angle_beta   90.00
_cell.angle_gamma   90.00
#
_symmetry.space_group_name_H-M   'P 1'
#
loop_
_entity.id
_entity.type
_entity.pdbx_description
1 polymer ?
#
loop_
_entity_poly.entity_id
_entity_poly.type
_entity_poly.pdbx_seq_one_letter_code
_entity_poly.pdbx_strand_id
1 'polypeptide(L)'
;MDKFLIGLGSGLLLALIVFMIMEIKLRSVKSTAKADNDKLKSMLTDRMEIESEGITRLKSENEKLKKENENLRISIQTYAQKPGRKELQRLQVYQTAVDRLIINSPGFGAAWQAALKDSEIEFEKTYIGVQPFIKKLIPMKTDAAVIKEIDES
;
A
#
# COMPACT_ATOMS: atom_id res chain seq x y z
N MET A 1 -61.09 -25.42 -60.80
CA MET A 1 -60.66 -24.44 -59.77
C MET A 1 -60.44 -25.11 -58.42
N ASP A 2 -61.20 -26.14 -58.07
CA ASP A 2 -61.16 -26.81 -56.75
C ASP A 2 -59.79 -27.39 -56.37
N LYS A 3 -59.05 -27.96 -57.33
CA LYS A 3 -57.70 -28.52 -57.07
C LYS A 3 -56.66 -27.45 -56.68
N PHE A 4 -56.82 -26.21 -57.17
CA PHE A 4 -55.92 -25.09 -56.86
C PHE A 4 -56.20 -24.51 -55.46
N LEU A 5 -57.48 -24.39 -55.09
CA LEU A 5 -57.91 -23.95 -53.76
C LEU A 5 -57.45 -24.91 -52.65
N ILE A 6 -57.48 -26.22 -52.90
CA ILE A 6 -57.01 -27.24 -51.95
C ILE A 6 -55.49 -27.15 -51.74
N GLY A 7 -54.72 -26.98 -52.83
CA GLY A 7 -53.27 -26.77 -52.74
C GLY A 7 -52.90 -25.49 -51.97
N LEU A 8 -53.59 -24.39 -52.26
CA LEU A 8 -53.39 -23.12 -51.56
C LEU A 8 -53.72 -23.23 -50.07
N GLY A 9 -54.83 -23.90 -49.72
CA GLY A 9 -55.22 -24.15 -48.32
C GLY A 9 -54.19 -24.98 -47.56
N SER A 10 -53.68 -26.05 -48.17
CA SER A 10 -52.63 -26.89 -47.55
C SER A 10 -51.31 -26.15 -47.34
N GLY A 11 -50.91 -25.30 -48.29
CA GLY A 11 -49.70 -24.47 -48.17
C GLY A 11 -49.84 -23.41 -47.07
N LEU A 12 -51.00 -22.78 -46.96
CA LEU A 12 -51.29 -21.80 -45.91
C LEU A 12 -51.26 -22.45 -44.52
N LEU A 13 -51.80 -23.66 -44.39
CA LEU A 13 -51.78 -24.43 -43.13
C LEU A 13 -50.35 -24.76 -42.71
N LEU A 14 -49.50 -25.21 -43.64
CA LEU A 14 -48.09 -25.48 -43.35
C LEU A 14 -47.33 -24.21 -42.98
N ALA A 15 -47.57 -23.10 -43.68
CA ALA A 15 -46.95 -21.81 -43.35
C ALA A 15 -47.34 -21.33 -41.95
N LEU A 16 -48.60 -21.49 -41.55
CA LEU A 16 -49.07 -21.15 -40.20
C LEU A 16 -48.43 -22.01 -39.11
N ILE A 17 -48.27 -23.32 -39.36
CA ILE A 17 -47.60 -24.23 -38.41
C ILE A 17 -46.14 -23.83 -38.23
N VAL A 18 -45.40 -23.58 -39.31
CA VAL A 18 -44.00 -23.15 -39.26
C VAL A 18 -43.88 -21.79 -38.55
N PHE A 19 -44.76 -20.85 -38.84
CA PHE A 19 -44.80 -19.54 -38.19
C PHE A 19 -45.02 -19.65 -36.67
N MET A 20 -45.96 -20.49 -36.25
CA MET A 20 -46.26 -20.70 -34.84
C MET A 20 -45.07 -21.32 -34.08
N ILE A 21 -44.38 -22.31 -34.66
CA ILE A 21 -43.18 -22.91 -34.07
C ILE A 21 -42.05 -21.86 -33.97
N MET A 22 -41.88 -21.04 -35.00
CA MET A 22 -40.85 -20.01 -35.05
C MET A 22 -41.08 -18.93 -33.99
N GLU A 23 -42.31 -18.43 -33.83
CA GLU A 23 -42.72 -17.49 -32.78
C GLU A 23 -42.38 -18.01 -31.37
N ILE A 24 -42.71 -19.27 -31.07
CA ILE A 24 -42.43 -19.89 -29.77
C ILE A 24 -40.91 -19.97 -29.52
N LYS A 25 -40.13 -20.36 -30.52
CA LYS A 25 -38.67 -20.43 -30.42
C LYS A 25 -38.04 -19.04 -30.25
N LEU A 26 -38.50 -18.03 -30.98
CA LEU A 26 -38.00 -16.66 -30.81
C LEU A 26 -38.35 -16.08 -29.43
N ARG A 27 -39.55 -16.35 -28.91
CA ARG A 27 -39.96 -15.88 -27.58
C ARG A 27 -39.11 -16.49 -26.48
N SER A 28 -38.84 -17.80 -26.54
CA SER A 28 -37.97 -18.47 -25.56
C SER A 28 -36.53 -17.91 -25.61
N VAL A 29 -35.93 -17.77 -26.79
CA VAL A 29 -34.57 -17.21 -26.94
C VAL A 29 -34.48 -15.75 -26.48
N LYS A 30 -35.49 -14.93 -26.81
CA LYS A 30 -35.53 -13.53 -26.33
C LYS A 30 -35.70 -13.45 -24.81
N SER A 31 -36.48 -14.36 -24.22
CA SER A 31 -36.69 -14.43 -22.78
C SER A 31 -35.41 -14.81 -22.05
N THR A 32 -34.67 -15.81 -22.53
CA THR A 32 -33.39 -16.21 -21.91
C THR A 32 -32.34 -15.11 -22.06
N ALA A 33 -32.21 -14.52 -23.26
CA ALA A 33 -31.28 -13.41 -23.49
C ALA A 33 -31.59 -12.19 -22.60
N LYS A 34 -32.88 -11.90 -22.36
CA LYS A 34 -33.29 -10.84 -21.43
C LYS A 34 -32.94 -11.18 -19.99
N ALA A 35 -33.23 -12.41 -19.55
CA ALA A 35 -32.88 -12.88 -18.21
C ALA A 35 -31.37 -12.83 -17.95
N ASP A 36 -30.56 -13.24 -18.94
CA ASP A 36 -29.10 -13.15 -18.86
C ASP A 36 -28.62 -11.70 -18.80
N ASN A 37 -29.23 -10.79 -19.58
CA ASN A 37 -28.90 -9.37 -19.55
C ASN A 37 -29.24 -8.74 -18.19
N ASP A 38 -30.40 -9.08 -17.62
CA ASP A 38 -30.84 -8.59 -16.32
C ASP A 38 -29.93 -9.13 -15.20
N LYS A 39 -29.51 -10.40 -15.28
CA LYS A 39 -28.54 -10.99 -14.37
C LYS A 39 -27.17 -10.31 -14.45
N LEU A 40 -26.67 -10.06 -15.66
CA LEU A 40 -25.40 -9.35 -15.86
C LEU A 40 -25.44 -7.92 -15.30
N LYS A 41 -26.56 -7.22 -15.47
CA LYS A 41 -26.76 -5.89 -14.88
C LYS A 41 -26.75 -5.94 -13.36
N SER A 42 -27.46 -6.88 -12.75
CA SER A 42 -27.43 -7.09 -11.29
C SER A 42 -26.00 -7.37 -10.81
N MET A 43 -25.28 -8.29 -11.45
CA MET A 43 -23.89 -8.59 -11.07
C MET A 43 -22.97 -7.37 -11.22
N LEU A 44 -23.18 -6.53 -12.24
CA LEU A 44 -22.41 -5.30 -12.41
C LEU A 44 -22.69 -4.31 -11.28
N THR A 45 -23.96 -4.12 -10.93
CA THR A 45 -24.37 -3.25 -9.82
C THR A 45 -23.74 -3.73 -8.51
N ASP A 46 -23.86 -5.02 -8.20
CA ASP A 46 -23.27 -5.60 -6.99
C ASP A 46 -21.74 -5.40 -6.95
N ARG A 47 -21.06 -5.59 -8.09
CA ARG A 47 -19.62 -5.36 -8.20
C ARG A 47 -19.24 -3.91 -7.97
N MET A 48 -20.01 -2.98 -8.55
CA MET A 48 -19.78 -1.55 -8.39
C MET A 48 -20.01 -1.10 -6.96
N GLU A 49 -21.04 -1.63 -6.28
CA GLU A 49 -21.29 -1.37 -4.86
C GLU A 49 -20.13 -1.89 -4.00
N ILE A 50 -19.70 -3.14 -4.19
CA ILE A 50 -18.56 -3.73 -3.47
C ILE A 50 -17.28 -2.90 -3.70
N GLU A 51 -17.01 -2.49 -4.95
CA GLU A 51 -15.83 -1.69 -5.27
C GLU A 51 -15.91 -0.29 -4.62
N SER A 52 -17.09 0.34 -4.63
CA SER A 52 -17.32 1.63 -3.99
C SER A 52 -17.12 1.55 -2.46
N GLU A 53 -17.66 0.52 -1.82
CA GLU A 53 -17.44 0.26 -0.38
C GLU A 53 -15.97 0.00 -0.09
N GLY A 54 -15.29 -0.79 -0.92
CA GLY A 54 -13.87 -1.07 -0.82
C GLY A 54 -13.01 0.19 -0.93
N ILE A 55 -13.26 1.03 -1.93
CA ILE A 55 -12.58 2.33 -2.12
C ILE A 55 -12.81 3.23 -0.91
N THR A 56 -14.05 3.30 -0.42
CA THR A 56 -14.41 4.14 0.73
C THR A 56 -13.67 3.70 2.00
N ARG A 57 -13.61 2.38 2.24
CA ARG A 57 -12.85 1.80 3.35
C ARG A 57 -11.35 2.10 3.23
N LEU A 58 -10.75 1.89 2.06
CA LEU A 58 -9.34 2.18 1.81
C LEU A 58 -9.03 3.66 2.02
N LYS A 59 -9.89 4.56 1.58
CA LYS A 59 -9.74 6.00 1.79
C LYS A 59 -9.79 6.36 3.27
N SER A 60 -10.76 5.81 4.01
CA SER A 60 -10.89 6.02 5.46
C SER A 60 -9.66 5.51 6.22
N GLU A 61 -9.15 4.33 5.88
CA GLU A 61 -7.95 3.77 6.49
C GLU A 61 -6.70 4.61 6.16
N ASN A 62 -6.58 5.11 4.93
CA ASN A 62 -5.51 6.01 4.53
C ASN A 62 -5.52 7.32 5.33
N GLU A 63 -6.69 7.93 5.50
CA GLU A 63 -6.87 9.15 6.31
C GLU A 63 -6.52 8.90 7.78
N LYS A 64 -6.96 7.76 8.34
CA LYS A 64 -6.62 7.36 9.71
C LYS A 64 -5.11 7.17 9.88
N LEU A 65 -4.45 6.44 8.98
CA LEU A 65 -3.01 6.21 9.01
C LEU A 65 -2.22 7.51 8.86
N LYS A 66 -2.65 8.43 7.99
CA LYS A 66 -2.02 9.76 7.87
C LYS A 66 -2.10 10.54 9.19
N LYS A 67 -3.26 10.51 9.85
CA LYS A 67 -3.45 11.16 11.15
C LYS A 67 -2.59 10.54 12.24
N GLU A 68 -2.52 9.22 12.30
CA GLU A 68 -1.66 8.50 13.24
C GLU A 68 -0.18 8.78 12.99
N ASN A 69 0.24 8.82 11.73
CA ASN A 69 1.61 9.16 11.34
C ASN A 69 2.01 10.57 11.79
N GLU A 70 1.12 11.55 11.58
CA GLU A 70 1.34 12.93 12.06
C GLU A 70 1.40 12.98 13.59
N ASN A 71 0.48 12.30 14.27
CA ASN A 71 0.49 12.23 15.73
C ASN A 71 1.79 11.62 16.27
N LEU A 72 2.29 10.55 15.64
CA LEU A 72 3.56 9.93 16.00
C LEU A 72 4.73 10.87 15.72
N ARG A 73 4.74 11.56 14.58
CA ARG A 73 5.77 12.56 14.25
C ARG A 73 5.83 13.66 15.32
N ILE A 74 4.68 14.22 15.69
CA ILE A 74 4.58 15.24 16.74
C ILE A 74 5.02 14.67 18.09
N SER A 75 4.61 13.44 18.42
CA SER A 75 4.99 12.78 19.67
C SER A 75 6.51 12.58 19.77
N ILE A 76 7.14 12.08 18.71
CA ILE A 76 8.59 11.91 18.61
C ILE A 76 9.29 13.26 18.78
N GLN A 77 8.83 14.30 18.08
CA GLN A 77 9.41 15.64 18.20
C GLN A 77 9.25 16.20 19.62
N THR A 78 8.10 15.95 20.25
CA THR A 78 7.83 16.39 21.64
C THR A 78 8.72 15.68 22.64
N TYR A 79 8.91 14.36 22.51
CA TYR A 79 9.83 13.60 23.34
C TYR A 79 11.29 14.05 23.16
N ALA A 80 11.70 14.36 21.92
CA ALA A 80 13.03 14.90 21.66
C ALA A 80 13.28 16.27 22.31
N GLN A 81 12.25 17.13 22.37
CA GLN A 81 12.37 18.47 22.97
C GLN A 81 12.23 18.49 24.50
N LYS A 82 11.52 17.53 25.09
CA LYS A 82 11.31 17.42 26.55
C LYS A 82 11.82 16.07 27.05
N PRO A 83 13.15 15.85 27.12
CA PRO A 83 13.69 14.67 27.78
C PRO A 83 13.12 14.59 29.20
N GLY A 84 12.72 13.39 29.62
CA GLY A 84 12.01 13.21 30.88
C GLY A 84 12.88 13.63 32.07
N ARG A 85 12.27 14.11 33.16
CA ARG A 85 13.01 14.49 34.39
C ARG A 85 13.93 13.37 34.92
N LYS A 86 13.54 12.10 34.72
CA LYS A 86 14.38 10.92 35.06
C LYS A 86 15.64 10.82 34.20
N GLU A 87 15.55 11.12 32.90
CA GLU A 87 16.70 11.08 31.99
C GLU A 87 17.67 12.20 32.30
N LEU A 88 17.14 13.41 32.57
CA LEU A 88 17.95 14.55 32.98
C LEU A 88 18.69 14.29 34.30
N GLN A 89 18.01 13.73 35.30
CA GLN A 89 18.64 13.32 36.57
C GLN A 89 19.74 12.29 36.35
N ARG A 90 19.50 11.29 35.50
CA ARG A 90 20.52 10.27 35.19
C ARG A 90 21.73 10.89 34.47
N LEU A 91 21.51 11.82 33.55
CA LEU A 91 22.58 12.53 32.86
C LEU A 91 23.42 13.36 33.83
N GLN A 92 22.79 14.03 34.81
CA GLN A 92 23.50 14.75 35.87
C GLN A 92 24.39 13.81 36.72
N VAL A 93 23.90 12.62 37.06
CA VAL A 93 24.68 11.61 37.79
C VAL A 93 25.89 11.16 36.96
N TYR A 94 25.71 10.90 35.67
CA TYR A 94 26.82 10.55 34.78
C TYR A 94 27.84 11.69 34.65
N GLN A 95 27.39 12.93 34.50
CA GLN A 95 28.29 14.09 34.44
C GLN A 95 29.13 14.19 35.72
N THR A 96 28.50 14.06 36.89
CA THR A 96 29.22 14.10 38.17
C THR A 96 30.23 12.95 38.31
N ALA A 97 29.91 11.77 37.78
CA ALA A 97 30.84 10.64 37.76
C ALA A 97 32.05 10.91 36.85
N VAL A 98 31.82 11.48 35.67
CA VAL A 98 32.88 11.90 34.74
C VAL A 98 33.75 12.99 35.38
N ASP A 99 33.17 14.00 36.01
CA ASP A 99 33.92 15.08 36.67
C ASP A 99 34.87 14.53 37.75
N ARG A 100 34.40 13.53 38.52
CA ARG A 100 35.25 12.83 39.51
C ARG A 100 36.39 12.05 38.86
N LEU A 101 36.14 11.40 37.72
CA LEU A 101 37.17 10.67 36.99
C LEU A 101 38.23 11.62 36.39
N ILE A 102 37.83 12.79 35.92
CA ILE A 102 38.75 13.82 35.42
C ILE A 102 39.69 14.30 36.53
N ILE A 103 39.17 14.52 37.74
CA ILE A 103 39.96 14.96 38.89
C ILE A 103 40.90 13.85 39.39
N ASN A 104 40.42 12.61 39.45
CA ASN A 104 41.14 11.51 40.09
C ASN A 104 42.04 10.71 39.16
N SER A 105 41.94 10.88 37.83
CA SER A 105 42.70 10.10 36.85
C SER A 105 43.48 11.00 35.89
N PRO A 106 44.82 11.05 35.99
CA PRO A 106 45.67 11.76 35.04
C PRO A 106 45.45 11.29 33.60
N GLY A 107 45.40 12.21 32.63
CA GLY A 107 45.24 11.91 31.20
C GLY A 107 43.83 11.53 30.74
N PHE A 108 42.93 11.13 31.66
CA PHE A 108 41.55 10.77 31.34
C PHE A 108 40.77 11.93 30.72
N GLY A 109 40.91 13.15 31.26
CA GLY A 109 40.17 14.32 30.76
C GLY A 109 40.44 14.63 29.28
N ALA A 110 41.71 14.53 28.84
CA ALA A 110 42.07 14.77 27.44
C ALA A 110 41.52 13.67 26.51
N ALA A 111 41.63 12.40 26.91
CA ALA A 111 41.08 11.28 26.15
C ALA A 111 39.55 11.34 26.07
N TRP A 112 38.87 11.71 27.17
CA TRP A 112 37.42 11.89 27.22
C TRP A 112 36.96 13.04 26.34
N GLN A 113 37.64 14.20 26.35
CA GLN A 113 37.29 15.33 25.48
C GLN A 113 37.45 14.99 23.99
N ALA A 114 38.51 14.25 23.62
CA ALA A 114 38.70 13.78 22.26
C ALA A 114 37.58 12.82 21.82
N ALA A 115 37.27 11.83 22.66
CA ALA A 115 36.19 10.88 22.39
C ALA A 115 34.81 11.55 22.34
N LEU A 116 34.55 12.55 23.18
CA LEU A 116 33.32 13.34 23.18
C LEU A 116 33.17 14.09 21.86
N LYS A 117 34.22 14.79 21.43
CA LYS A 117 34.24 15.52 20.15
C LYS A 117 34.00 14.60 18.96
N ASP A 118 34.65 13.44 18.91
CA ASP A 118 34.46 12.46 17.83
C ASP A 118 33.03 11.92 17.82
N SER A 119 32.46 11.68 19.01
CA SER A 119 31.07 11.23 19.17
C SER A 119 30.05 12.30 18.75
N GLU A 120 30.29 13.58 19.05
CA GLU A 120 29.45 14.70 18.60
C GLU A 120 29.43 14.80 17.06
N ILE A 121 30.58 14.64 16.42
CA ILE A 121 30.72 14.63 14.96
C ILE A 121 29.96 13.43 14.35
N GLU A 122 30.01 12.25 14.97
CA GLU A 122 29.25 11.07 14.53
C GLU A 122 27.74 11.23 14.75
N PHE A 123 27.34 11.84 15.87
CA PHE A 123 25.94 12.13 16.18
C PHE A 123 25.32 13.12 15.19
N GLU A 124 26.05 14.20 14.85
CA GLU A 124 25.61 15.20 13.88
C GLU A 124 25.36 14.58 12.49
N LYS A 125 26.25 13.71 12.03
CA LYS A 125 26.09 12.97 10.77
C LYS A 125 24.85 12.08 10.75
N THR A 126 24.48 11.51 11.91
CA THR A 126 23.34 10.61 12.07
C THR A 126 22.01 11.35 12.13
N TYR A 127 21.98 12.53 12.76
CA TYR A 127 20.74 13.30 12.98
C TYR A 127 20.44 14.33 11.87
N ILE A 128 21.47 14.89 11.22
CA ILE A 128 21.32 15.89 10.14
C ILE A 128 21.42 15.24 8.75
N GLY A 129 21.97 14.03 8.65
CA GLY A 129 22.13 13.33 7.39
C GLY A 129 20.85 12.65 6.92
N VAL A 130 20.44 12.93 5.68
CA VAL A 130 19.54 12.09 4.85
C VAL A 130 20.07 10.66 4.63
N GLN A 131 21.26 10.33 5.16
CA GLN A 131 21.96 9.05 5.01
C GLN A 131 21.16 7.82 5.51
N PRO A 132 20.51 7.82 6.69
CA PRO A 132 19.69 6.69 7.14
C PRO A 132 18.46 6.50 6.23
N PHE A 133 17.93 7.58 5.68
CA PHE A 133 16.81 7.56 4.73
C PHE A 133 17.25 6.98 3.38
N ILE A 134 18.39 7.41 2.85
CA ILE A 134 18.97 6.91 1.59
C ILE A 134 19.38 5.43 1.72
N LYS A 135 20.00 5.01 2.82
CA LYS A 135 20.32 3.59 3.08
C LYS A 135 19.08 2.69 3.21
N LYS A 136 17.94 3.25 3.63
CA LYS A 136 16.69 2.50 3.77
C LYS A 136 15.88 2.43 2.47
N LEU A 137 16.02 3.42 1.59
CA LEU A 137 15.36 3.48 0.29
C LEU A 137 16.15 2.83 -0.84
N ILE A 138 17.48 2.74 -0.71
CA ILE A 138 18.32 1.98 -1.63
C ILE A 138 18.52 0.60 -1.02
N PRO A 139 17.79 -0.44 -1.45
CA PRO A 139 18.26 -1.80 -1.26
C PRO A 139 19.62 -1.86 -1.96
N MET A 140 20.70 -1.93 -1.20
CA MET A 140 22.00 -2.33 -1.71
C MET A 140 21.84 -3.76 -2.23
N LYS A 141 21.35 -3.90 -3.46
CA LYS A 141 21.83 -4.93 -4.37
C LYS A 141 23.29 -4.55 -4.65
N THR A 142 24.15 -4.81 -3.67
CA THR A 142 25.55 -5.01 -3.95
C THR A 142 25.57 -6.27 -4.78
N ASP A 143 25.53 -6.12 -6.10
CA ASP A 143 26.04 -7.13 -7.01
C ASP A 143 27.53 -7.28 -6.67
N ALA A 144 27.82 -8.15 -5.71
CA ALA A 144 29.15 -8.63 -5.37
C ALA A 144 29.79 -9.44 -6.52
N ALA A 145 29.37 -9.19 -7.76
CA ALA A 145 29.89 -9.78 -8.98
C ALA A 145 30.76 -8.80 -9.79
N VAL A 146 30.69 -7.48 -9.56
CA VAL A 146 31.38 -6.49 -10.41
C VAL A 146 32.81 -6.18 -9.97
N ILE A 147 33.24 -6.63 -8.78
CA ILE A 147 34.62 -6.39 -8.30
C ILE A 147 35.58 -7.54 -8.69
N LYS A 148 35.10 -8.65 -9.26
CA LYS A 148 35.97 -9.74 -9.70
C LYS A 148 36.58 -9.58 -11.09
N GLU A 149 36.07 -8.68 -11.93
CA GLU A 149 36.59 -8.51 -13.30
C GLU A 149 37.67 -7.42 -13.45
N ILE A 150 37.99 -6.68 -12.38
CA ILE A 150 39.02 -5.61 -12.45
C ILE A 150 40.39 -6.10 -11.93
N ASP A 151 40.48 -7.33 -11.41
CA ASP A 151 41.74 -7.93 -10.90
C ASP A 151 42.34 -8.99 -11.86
N GLU A 152 41.73 -9.21 -13.03
CA GLU A 152 42.20 -10.18 -14.05
C GLU A 152 42.42 -9.56 -15.46
N SER A 153 42.69 -8.26 -15.57
CA SER A 153 43.04 -7.59 -16.85
C SER A 153 44.36 -6.84 -16.79
#